data_AF-A0A7S0JIE7-F1
#
_entry.id   AF-A0A7S0JIE7-F1
#
_cell.length_a   1.000
_cell.length_b   1.000
_cell.length_c   1.000
_cell.angle_alpha   90.00
_cell.angle_beta   90.00
_cell.angle_gamma   90.00
#
_symmetry.space_group_name_H-M   'P 1'
#
loop_
_entity.id
_entity.type
_entity.pdbx_description
1 polymer ?
#
loop_
_entity_poly.entity_id
_entity_poly.type
_entity_poly.pdbx_seq_one_letter_code
_entity_poly.pdbx_strand_id
1 'polypeptide(L)'
;VGLCNVLQPYCLGEGTPFIAYMLTGVNARTIDGSTLVGVGFVKLLATRVALGFGFVGGKFFPSMFLGACVGCAIFTWSNAADTSVVNRSEMPVLFPMLCLMTSTVVCLAPVYFSIAVCVALVFRLGSDQASCLIIACASGYFMLHGLGNGLLQSLFEKKLRAHARRLDLGLDESCGARNAGAGACEESQSAAEETATAAVVIS
;
A
#
# COMPACT_ATOMS: atom_id res chain seq x y z
N VAL A 1 7.89 13.50 -13.64
CA VAL A 1 8.69 12.27 -13.95
C VAL A 1 10.15 12.62 -14.25
N GLY A 2 10.44 13.59 -15.14
CA GLY A 2 11.82 13.97 -15.49
C GLY A 2 12.70 14.44 -14.32
N LEU A 3 12.19 15.28 -13.41
CA LEU A 3 12.97 15.76 -12.25
C LEU A 3 13.31 14.63 -11.26
N CYS A 4 12.38 13.68 -11.06
CA CYS A 4 12.62 12.51 -10.22
C CYS A 4 13.71 11.59 -10.79
N ASN A 5 13.96 11.62 -12.10
CA ASN A 5 15.03 10.86 -12.73
C ASN A 5 16.41 11.31 -12.26
N VAL A 6 16.57 12.62 -12.09
CA VAL A 6 17.84 13.22 -11.69
C VAL A 6 18.10 12.99 -10.20
N LEU A 7 17.06 13.07 -9.37
CA LEU A 7 17.19 12.93 -7.92
C LEU A 7 17.30 11.49 -7.45
N GLN A 8 16.54 10.57 -8.06
CA GLN A 8 16.51 9.17 -7.63
C GLN A 8 16.18 8.23 -8.79
N PRO A 9 17.17 7.80 -9.58
CA PRO A 9 16.92 6.93 -10.75
C PRO A 9 16.27 5.59 -10.35
N TYR A 10 16.48 5.14 -9.12
CA TYR A 10 15.88 3.91 -8.57
C TYR A 10 14.35 3.96 -8.43
N CYS A 11 13.75 5.15 -8.40
CA CYS A 11 12.30 5.31 -8.30
C CYS A 11 11.58 5.22 -9.66
N LEU A 12 12.31 5.20 -10.78
CA LEU A 12 11.72 5.16 -12.11
C LEU A 12 11.55 3.74 -12.65
N GLY A 13 10.51 3.57 -13.48
CA GLY A 13 10.13 2.28 -14.04
C GLY A 13 9.54 1.31 -13.01
N GLU A 14 9.47 0.03 -13.37
CA GLU A 14 8.90 -1.01 -12.51
C GLU A 14 9.69 -1.21 -11.21
N GLY A 15 11.00 -0.93 -11.21
CA GLY A 15 11.89 -1.14 -10.06
C GLY A 15 12.35 -2.59 -9.90
N THR A 16 11.97 -3.49 -10.81
CA THR A 16 12.49 -4.86 -10.94
C THR A 16 14.01 -4.95 -10.85
N PRO A 17 14.81 -4.12 -11.56
CA PRO A 17 16.27 -4.17 -11.43
C PRO A 17 16.77 -3.79 -10.04
N PHE A 18 16.10 -2.87 -9.35
CA PHE A 18 16.45 -2.51 -7.97
C PHE A 18 16.06 -3.59 -6.97
N ILE A 19 14.90 -4.23 -7.15
CA ILE A 19 14.50 -5.39 -6.34
C ILE A 19 15.51 -6.54 -6.54
N ALA A 20 15.87 -6.86 -7.78
CA ALA A 20 16.89 -7.84 -8.08
C ALA A 20 18.23 -7.49 -7.42
N TYR A 21 18.64 -6.21 -7.51
CA TYR A 21 19.83 -5.70 -6.84
C TYR A 21 19.78 -5.90 -5.32
N MET A 22 18.65 -5.62 -4.66
CA MET A 22 18.47 -5.87 -3.23
C MET A 22 18.50 -7.37 -2.87
N LEU A 23 17.88 -8.23 -3.69
CA LEU A 23 17.77 -9.67 -3.45
C LEU A 23 19.08 -10.44 -3.67
N THR A 24 20.04 -9.88 -4.42
CA THR A 24 21.37 -10.51 -4.57
C THR A 24 22.19 -10.59 -3.28
N GLY A 25 21.70 -10.03 -2.16
CA GLY A 25 22.23 -10.24 -0.80
C GLY A 25 23.53 -9.49 -0.50
N VAL A 26 24.39 -9.25 -1.50
CA VAL A 26 25.65 -8.50 -1.36
C VAL A 26 25.41 -7.03 -1.00
N ASN A 27 24.32 -6.45 -1.51
CA ASN A 27 24.06 -5.01 -1.39
C ASN A 27 22.96 -4.65 -0.37
N ALA A 28 22.28 -5.63 0.23
CA ALA A 28 21.36 -5.35 1.34
C ALA A 28 22.06 -4.72 2.55
N ARG A 29 23.40 -4.79 2.61
CA ARG A 29 24.24 -4.21 3.67
C ARG A 29 24.72 -2.79 3.37
N THR A 30 24.65 -2.33 2.12
CA THR A 30 25.25 -1.05 1.71
C THR A 30 24.28 0.11 1.82
N ILE A 31 22.97 -0.17 1.84
CA ILE A 31 21.93 0.85 1.92
C ILE A 31 21.33 0.85 3.33
N ASP A 32 21.28 2.02 3.95
CA ASP A 32 20.64 2.19 5.25
C ASP A 32 19.14 1.86 5.19
N GLY A 33 18.62 1.24 6.24
CA GLY A 33 17.21 0.83 6.33
C GLY A 33 16.25 2.01 6.19
N SER A 34 16.61 3.18 6.75
CA SER A 34 15.82 4.41 6.64
C SER A 34 15.73 4.89 5.19
N THR A 35 16.83 4.76 4.44
CA THR A 35 16.88 5.14 3.02
C THR A 35 15.98 4.23 2.19
N LEU A 36 15.99 2.91 2.44
CA LEU A 36 15.12 1.95 1.75
C LEU A 36 13.63 2.28 1.92
N VAL A 37 13.21 2.57 3.16
CA VAL A 37 11.82 2.98 3.43
C VAL A 37 11.48 4.28 2.73
N GLY A 38 12.39 5.26 2.75
CA GLY A 38 12.25 6.52 2.02
C GLY A 38 12.06 6.30 0.51
N VAL A 39 12.88 5.46 -0.13
CA VAL A 39 12.76 5.13 -1.56
C VAL A 39 11.41 4.49 -1.87
N GLY A 40 10.99 3.53 -1.05
CA GLY A 40 9.68 2.88 -1.18
C GLY A 40 8.52 3.87 -1.10
N PHE A 41 8.56 4.80 -0.15
CA PHE A 41 7.53 5.81 0.04
C PHE A 41 7.48 6.82 -1.12
N VAL A 42 8.64 7.30 -1.55
CA VAL A 42 8.76 8.19 -2.72
C VAL A 42 8.19 7.51 -3.97
N LYS A 43 8.43 6.21 -4.16
CA LYS A 43 7.88 5.46 -5.29
C LYS A 43 6.36 5.39 -5.23
N LEU A 44 5.77 5.10 -4.07
CA LEU A 44 4.31 5.11 -3.92
C LEU A 44 3.70 6.47 -4.19
N LEU A 45 4.30 7.55 -3.69
CA LEU A 45 3.85 8.91 -3.98
C LEU A 45 3.93 9.21 -5.48
N ALA A 46 5.05 8.86 -6.13
CA ALA A 46 5.21 9.04 -7.56
C ALA A 46 4.15 8.27 -8.36
N THR A 47 3.83 7.03 -7.96
CA THR A 47 2.75 6.24 -8.57
C THR A 47 1.39 6.90 -8.37
N ARG A 48 1.07 7.37 -7.16
CA ARG A 48 -0.23 8.03 -6.89
C ARG A 48 -0.39 9.31 -7.68
N VAL A 49 0.67 10.12 -7.78
CA VAL A 49 0.68 11.32 -8.62
C VAL A 49 0.51 10.95 -10.10
N ALA A 50 1.21 9.92 -10.59
CA ALA A 50 1.05 9.47 -11.98
C ALA A 50 -0.39 8.99 -12.27
N LEU A 51 -0.99 8.22 -11.38
CA LEU A 51 -2.39 7.78 -11.49
C LEU A 51 -3.36 8.97 -11.48
N GLY A 52 -3.07 10.02 -10.69
CA GLY A 52 -3.85 11.25 -10.67
C GLY A 52 -3.83 12.03 -12.00
N PHE A 53 -2.76 11.88 -12.79
CA PHE A 53 -2.65 12.46 -14.13
C PHE A 53 -3.21 11.55 -15.24
N GLY A 54 -3.93 10.49 -14.90
CA GLY A 54 -4.52 9.58 -15.89
C GLY A 54 -3.53 8.60 -16.51
N PHE A 55 -2.36 8.38 -15.90
CA PHE A 55 -1.44 7.34 -16.35
C PHE A 55 -2.09 5.96 -16.24
N VAL A 56 -2.11 5.21 -17.33
CA VAL A 56 -2.62 3.83 -17.37
C VAL A 56 -1.51 2.89 -16.89
N GLY A 57 -1.50 2.59 -15.60
CA GLY A 57 -0.54 1.69 -14.98
C GLY A 57 -1.13 0.93 -13.79
N GLY A 58 -0.60 -0.27 -13.53
CA GLY A 58 -1.03 -1.09 -12.39
C GLY A 58 -0.46 -0.60 -11.05
N LYS A 59 -1.27 -0.70 -9.98
CA LYS A 59 -0.83 -0.45 -8.59
C LYS A 59 0.06 -1.57 -8.01
N PHE A 60 0.18 -2.69 -8.74
CA PHE A 60 0.81 -3.94 -8.30
C PHE A 60 2.33 -3.84 -8.11
N PHE A 61 3.07 -3.36 -9.12
CA PHE A 61 4.53 -3.27 -9.00
C PHE A 61 5.01 -2.28 -7.93
N PRO A 62 4.39 -1.10 -7.77
CA PRO A 62 4.77 -0.16 -6.71
C PRO A 62 4.55 -0.71 -5.29
N SER A 63 3.50 -1.49 -5.06
CA SER A 63 3.27 -2.12 -3.75
C SER A 63 4.25 -3.27 -3.49
N MET A 64 4.52 -4.10 -4.50
CA MET A 64 5.56 -5.14 -4.46
C MET A 64 6.93 -4.54 -4.11
N PHE A 65 7.28 -3.42 -4.75
CA PHE A 65 8.52 -2.67 -4.49
C PHE A 65 8.58 -2.13 -3.06
N LEU A 66 7.50 -1.55 -2.56
CA LEU A 66 7.43 -1.10 -1.17
C LEU A 66 7.67 -2.27 -0.20
N GLY A 67 6.99 -3.40 -0.42
CA GLY A 67 7.16 -4.60 0.40
C GLY A 67 8.61 -5.08 0.44
N ALA A 68 9.29 -5.10 -0.70
CA ALA A 68 10.70 -5.44 -0.79
C ALA A 68 11.58 -4.48 0.04
N CYS A 69 11.38 -3.17 -0.12
CA CYS A 69 12.14 -2.14 0.59
C CYS A 69 11.94 -2.22 2.12
N VAL A 70 10.69 -2.40 2.56
CA VAL A 70 10.33 -2.53 3.98
C VAL A 70 10.92 -3.81 4.57
N GLY A 71 10.82 -4.94 3.86
CA GLY A 71 11.42 -6.20 4.30
C GLY A 71 12.93 -6.13 4.44
N CYS A 72 13.63 -5.49 3.48
CA CYS A 72 15.06 -5.22 3.58
C CYS A 72 15.38 -4.29 4.77
N ALA A 73 14.60 -3.23 4.99
CA ALA A 73 14.82 -2.30 6.09
C ALA A 73 14.65 -2.98 7.46
N ILE A 74 13.59 -3.79 7.64
CA ILE A 74 13.36 -4.57 8.85
C ILE A 74 14.53 -5.53 9.09
N PHE A 75 15.00 -6.21 8.05
CA PHE A 75 16.17 -7.07 8.14
C PHE A 75 17.43 -6.31 8.59
N THR A 76 17.71 -5.14 7.99
CA THR A 76 18.86 -4.30 8.37
C THR A 76 18.76 -3.83 9.83
N TRP A 77 17.61 -3.34 10.27
CA TRP A 77 17.40 -2.90 11.65
C TRP A 77 17.51 -4.04 12.65
N SER A 78 16.97 -5.21 12.32
CA SER A 78 17.03 -6.40 13.19
C SER A 78 18.46 -6.91 13.36
N ASN A 79 19.32 -6.69 12.35
CA ASN A 79 20.73 -7.06 12.38
C ASN A 79 21.65 -5.97 12.96
N ALA A 80 21.17 -4.74 13.13
CA ALA A 80 21.97 -3.61 13.59
C ALA A 80 22.25 -3.64 15.10
N ALA A 81 21.42 -4.32 15.89
CA ALA A 81 21.50 -4.30 17.35
C ALA A 81 22.55 -5.27 17.97
N ASP A 82 23.44 -5.88 17.17
CA ASP A 82 24.41 -6.93 17.54
C ASP A 82 23.82 -8.16 18.30
N THR A 83 22.53 -8.15 18.59
CA THR A 83 21.74 -9.31 18.97
C THR A 83 21.45 -10.09 17.70
N SER A 84 22.37 -10.96 17.31
CA SER A 84 22.24 -11.85 16.15
C SER A 84 21.13 -12.89 16.39
N VAL A 85 19.87 -12.46 16.40
CA VAL A 85 18.69 -13.32 16.56
C VAL A 85 18.49 -14.19 15.30
N VAL A 86 19.01 -13.74 14.15
CA VAL A 86 18.89 -14.43 12.87
C VAL A 86 20.28 -14.74 12.34
N ASN A 87 20.55 -16.03 12.08
CA ASN A 87 21.83 -16.48 11.55
C ASN A 87 22.05 -15.86 10.15
N ARG A 88 23.06 -14.99 10.02
CA ARG A 88 23.24 -14.07 8.88
C ARG A 88 23.56 -14.77 7.56
N SER A 89 23.92 -16.05 7.56
CA SER A 89 24.36 -16.79 6.37
C SER A 89 23.21 -17.37 5.53
N GLU A 90 22.03 -17.59 6.09
CA GLU A 90 20.99 -18.40 5.41
C GLU A 90 19.68 -17.67 5.10
N MET A 91 19.42 -16.51 5.72
CA MET A 91 18.09 -15.86 5.63
C MET A 91 17.99 -14.40 5.09
N PRO A 92 18.99 -13.77 4.44
CA PRO A 92 18.85 -12.36 4.02
C PRO A 92 17.76 -12.16 2.96
N VAL A 93 17.45 -13.19 2.17
CA VAL A 93 16.49 -13.10 1.05
C VAL A 93 15.05 -13.38 1.50
N LEU A 94 14.88 -14.11 2.60
CA LEU A 94 13.58 -14.59 3.04
C LEU A 94 12.67 -13.43 3.50
N PHE A 95 13.19 -12.54 4.34
CA PHE A 95 12.44 -11.37 4.84
C PHE A 95 11.92 -10.44 3.73
N PRO A 96 12.77 -9.98 2.79
CA PRO A 96 12.33 -9.17 1.66
C PRO A 96 11.28 -9.89 0.79
N MET A 97 11.46 -11.19 0.55
CA MET A 97 10.50 -11.98 -0.22
C MET A 97 9.17 -12.14 0.52
N LEU A 98 9.17 -12.36 1.83
CA LEU A 98 7.95 -12.41 2.65
C LEU A 98 7.16 -11.09 2.55
N CYS A 99 7.81 -9.95 2.79
CA CYS A 99 7.16 -8.64 2.75
C CYS A 99 6.70 -8.24 1.34
N LEU A 100 7.48 -8.63 0.32
CA LEU A 100 7.12 -8.45 -1.08
C LEU A 100 5.86 -9.27 -1.41
N MET A 101 5.79 -10.53 -1.00
CA MET A 101 4.67 -11.42 -1.33
C MET A 101 3.41 -11.12 -0.53
N THR A 102 3.55 -10.73 0.74
CA THR A 102 2.39 -10.24 1.48
C THR A 102 1.81 -9.00 0.80
N SER A 103 2.65 -8.08 0.32
CA SER A 103 2.18 -6.90 -0.41
C SER A 103 1.49 -7.23 -1.74
N THR A 104 1.95 -8.26 -2.46
CA THR A 104 1.32 -8.68 -3.72
C THR A 104 -0.03 -9.35 -3.50
N VAL A 105 -0.14 -10.24 -2.50
CA VAL A 105 -1.39 -10.92 -2.12
C VAL A 105 -2.46 -9.88 -1.78
N VAL A 106 -2.08 -8.83 -1.09
CA VAL A 106 -2.99 -7.75 -0.67
C VAL A 106 -3.48 -6.91 -1.84
N CYS A 107 -2.69 -6.78 -2.91
CA CYS A 107 -3.09 -6.02 -4.08
C CYS A 107 -3.92 -6.82 -5.09
N LEU A 108 -3.84 -8.15 -5.04
CA LEU A 108 -4.61 -9.08 -5.86
C LEU A 108 -5.91 -9.42 -5.11
N ALA A 109 -6.92 -8.56 -5.24
CA ALA A 109 -8.21 -8.68 -4.54
C ALA A 109 -8.88 -10.08 -4.53
N PRO A 110 -8.75 -10.96 -5.56
CA PRO A 110 -9.29 -12.31 -5.50
C PRO A 110 -8.27 -13.35 -4.98
N VAL A 111 -8.64 -14.04 -3.90
CA VAL A 111 -7.92 -15.18 -3.26
C VAL A 111 -7.45 -16.24 -4.27
N TYR A 112 -8.28 -16.54 -5.26
CA TYR A 112 -8.03 -17.64 -6.20
C TYR A 112 -6.74 -17.42 -7.00
N PHE A 113 -6.40 -16.18 -7.33
CA PHE A 113 -5.20 -15.87 -8.09
C PHE A 113 -3.96 -15.84 -7.20
N SER A 114 -4.11 -15.35 -5.96
CA SER A 114 -3.00 -15.23 -5.03
C SER A 114 -2.49 -16.60 -4.54
N ILE A 115 -3.38 -17.59 -4.38
CA ILE A 115 -3.00 -18.96 -4.02
C ILE A 115 -2.09 -19.59 -5.07
N ALA A 116 -2.43 -19.48 -6.36
CA ALA A 116 -1.62 -20.07 -7.44
C ALA A 116 -0.21 -19.44 -7.49
N VAL A 117 -0.12 -18.13 -7.30
CA VAL A 117 1.16 -17.39 -7.23
C VAL A 117 1.97 -17.84 -6.01
N CYS A 118 1.34 -17.95 -4.83
CA CYS A 118 1.98 -18.48 -3.62
C CYS A 118 2.50 -19.91 -3.84
N VAL A 119 1.71 -20.79 -4.46
CA VAL A 119 2.09 -22.18 -4.73
C VAL A 119 3.27 -22.27 -5.71
N ALA A 120 3.25 -21.50 -6.80
CA ALA A 120 4.35 -21.47 -7.77
C ALA A 120 5.68 -21.01 -7.14
N LEU A 121 5.61 -20.13 -6.13
CA LEU A 121 6.77 -19.63 -5.39
C LEU A 121 7.23 -20.60 -4.30
N VAL A 122 6.30 -21.27 -3.63
CA VAL A 122 6.58 -22.36 -2.67
C VAL A 122 7.41 -23.46 -3.34
N PHE A 123 7.15 -23.78 -4.61
CA PHE A 123 7.95 -24.76 -5.34
C PHE A 123 9.39 -24.32 -5.65
N ARG A 124 9.68 -23.01 -5.58
CA ARG A 124 11.03 -22.47 -5.80
C ARG A 124 11.80 -22.26 -4.50
N LEU A 125 11.11 -22.28 -3.36
CA LEU A 125 11.68 -22.14 -2.02
C LEU A 125 11.80 -23.52 -1.36
N GLY A 126 12.75 -23.68 -0.43
CA GLY A 126 12.80 -24.90 0.38
C GLY A 126 11.53 -25.08 1.23
N SER A 127 11.19 -26.32 1.59
CA SER A 127 9.98 -26.65 2.38
C SER A 127 9.85 -25.82 3.66
N ASP A 128 10.96 -25.57 4.33
CA ASP A 128 10.97 -24.86 5.62
C ASP A 128 10.63 -23.38 5.43
N GLN A 129 11.12 -22.79 4.34
CA GLN A 129 10.91 -21.38 3.98
C GLN A 129 9.49 -21.13 3.45
N ALA A 130 8.93 -22.11 2.76
CA ALA A 130 7.57 -22.06 2.22
C ALA A 130 6.52 -21.89 3.33
N SER A 131 6.71 -22.53 4.49
CA SER A 131 5.77 -22.45 5.61
C SER A 131 5.60 -21.02 6.14
N CYS A 132 6.72 -20.31 6.36
CA CYS A 132 6.71 -18.91 6.80
C CYS A 132 6.03 -17.99 5.78
N LEU A 133 6.24 -18.24 4.49
CA LEU A 133 5.61 -17.49 3.41
C LEU A 133 4.09 -17.67 3.41
N ILE A 134 3.63 -18.91 3.53
CA ILE A 134 2.19 -19.21 3.58
C ILE A 134 1.55 -18.52 4.80
N ILE A 135 2.18 -18.59 5.98
CA ILE A 135 1.66 -17.97 7.20
C ILE A 135 1.64 -16.44 7.08
N ALA A 136 2.70 -15.83 6.54
CA ALA A 136 2.76 -14.39 6.32
C ALA A 136 1.68 -13.93 5.32
N CYS A 137 1.55 -14.62 4.18
CA CYS A 137 0.53 -14.32 3.17
C CYS A 137 -0.89 -14.50 3.71
N ALA A 138 -1.14 -15.59 4.45
CA ALA A 138 -2.43 -15.85 5.07
C ALA A 138 -2.76 -14.77 6.11
N SER A 139 -1.85 -14.44 7.02
CA SER A 139 -2.06 -13.41 8.04
C SER A 139 -2.28 -12.02 7.43
N GLY A 140 -1.50 -11.64 6.40
CA GLY A 140 -1.71 -10.40 5.66
C GLY A 140 -3.08 -10.35 4.97
N TYR A 141 -3.46 -11.46 4.33
CA TYR A 141 -4.78 -11.59 3.70
C TYR A 141 -5.92 -11.48 4.74
N PHE A 142 -5.82 -12.21 5.86
CA PHE A 142 -6.79 -12.14 6.96
C PHE A 142 -6.86 -10.75 7.59
N MET A 143 -5.74 -10.03 7.73
CA MET A 143 -5.75 -8.68 8.27
C MET A 143 -6.47 -7.69 7.36
N LEU A 144 -6.30 -7.79 6.04
CA LEU A 144 -6.92 -6.85 5.11
C LEU A 144 -8.35 -7.21 4.73
N HIS A 145 -8.62 -8.48 4.44
CA HIS A 145 -9.94 -8.92 3.98
C HIS A 145 -10.83 -9.46 5.10
N GLY A 146 -10.25 -9.88 6.24
CA GLY A 146 -10.98 -10.34 7.41
C GLY A 146 -11.87 -11.58 7.17
N LEU A 147 -12.36 -12.15 8.26
CA LEU A 147 -13.56 -13.00 8.23
C LEU A 147 -14.79 -12.06 8.16
N GLY A 148 -15.13 -11.60 6.97
CA GLY A 148 -16.48 -11.11 6.69
C GLY A 148 -16.70 -9.61 6.44
N ASN A 149 -15.66 -8.78 6.18
CA ASN A 149 -15.74 -7.47 5.47
C ASN A 149 -14.47 -6.57 5.59
N GLY A 150 -13.31 -7.11 5.98
CA GLY A 150 -12.09 -6.33 6.16
C GLY A 150 -12.15 -5.38 7.35
N LEU A 151 -11.33 -5.64 8.38
CA LEU A 151 -11.32 -4.83 9.60
C LEU A 151 -10.98 -3.38 9.29
N LEU A 152 -10.04 -3.17 8.37
CA LEU A 152 -9.59 -1.86 7.91
C LEU A 152 -10.70 -1.10 7.17
N GLN A 153 -11.38 -1.75 6.22
CA GLN A 153 -12.45 -1.13 5.44
C GLN A 153 -13.62 -0.73 6.34
N SER A 154 -14.00 -1.59 7.28
CA SER A 154 -15.05 -1.28 8.26
C SER A 154 -14.71 -0.07 9.15
N LEU A 155 -13.44 0.13 9.51
CA LEU A 155 -12.99 1.27 10.30
C LEU A 155 -12.95 2.56 9.48
N PHE A 156 -12.49 2.47 8.22
CA PHE A 156 -12.49 3.61 7.31
C PHE A 156 -13.92 4.07 6.98
N GLU A 157 -14.83 3.15 6.68
CA GLU A 157 -16.24 3.48 6.44
C GLU A 157 -16.89 4.16 7.65
N LYS A 158 -16.62 3.65 8.87
CA LYS A 158 -17.14 4.27 10.11
C LYS A 158 -16.62 5.69 10.30
N LYS A 159 -15.32 5.92 10.08
CA LYS A 159 -14.73 7.27 10.17
C LYS A 159 -15.26 8.21 9.09
N LEU A 160 -15.39 7.73 7.85
CA LEU A 160 -15.91 8.52 6.75
C LEU A 160 -17.37 8.94 7.01
N ARG A 161 -18.22 8.00 7.46
CA ARG A 161 -19.61 8.28 7.86
C ARG A 161 -19.71 9.21 9.07
N ALA A 162 -18.74 9.17 9.98
CA ALA A 162 -18.70 10.09 11.11
C ALA A 162 -18.31 11.52 10.67
N HIS A 163 -17.39 11.66 9.70
CA HIS A 163 -17.04 12.95 9.13
C HIS A 163 -18.15 13.54 8.25
N ALA A 164 -18.81 12.73 7.42
CA ALA A 164 -19.95 13.17 6.61
C ALA A 164 -21.08 13.75 7.48
N ARG A 165 -21.44 13.07 8.58
CA ARG A 165 -22.45 13.57 9.53
C ARG A 165 -22.09 14.89 10.20
N ARG A 166 -20.80 15.17 10.42
CA ARG A 166 -20.36 16.47 10.98
C ARG A 166 -20.47 17.60 9.95
N LEU A 167 -20.25 17.29 8.68
CA LEU A 167 -20.44 18.24 7.58
C LEU A 167 -21.93 18.57 7.39
N ASP A 168 -22.82 17.57 7.44
CA ASP A 168 -24.27 17.80 7.35
C ASP A 168 -24.78 18.69 8.49
N LEU A 169 -24.37 18.42 9.74
CA LEU A 169 -24.78 19.23 10.89
C LEU A 169 -24.25 20.68 10.84
N GLY A 170 -23.07 20.90 10.24
CA GLY A 170 -22.52 22.24 10.07
C GLY A 170 -23.24 23.09 9.01
N LEU A 171 -23.91 22.46 8.05
CA LEU A 171 -24.69 23.14 7.02
C LEU A 171 -26.04 23.65 7.55
N ASP A 172 -26.66 22.91 8.47
CA ASP A 172 -27.93 23.32 9.10
C ASP A 172 -27.77 24.60 9.95
N GLU A 173 -26.67 24.75 10.70
CA GLU A 173 -26.42 25.99 11.47
C GLU A 173 -26.20 27.21 10.57
N SER A 174 -25.62 27.03 9.39
CA SER A 174 -25.38 28.13 8.44
C SER A 174 -26.65 28.57 7.70
N CYS A 175 -27.60 27.67 7.45
CA CYS A 175 -28.91 28.01 6.87
C CYS A 175 -29.86 28.65 7.90
N GLY A 176 -29.81 28.21 9.16
CA GLY A 176 -30.61 28.80 10.24
C GLY A 176 -30.30 30.29 10.49
N ALA A 177 -29.05 30.70 10.31
CA ALA A 177 -28.64 32.10 10.48
C ALA A 177 -28.97 33.00 9.27
N ARG A 178 -29.17 32.44 8.06
CA ARG A 178 -29.49 33.22 6.84
C ARG A 178 -30.98 33.43 6.60
N ASN A 179 -31.84 32.53 7.09
CA ASN A 179 -33.30 32.65 6.93
C ASN A 179 -33.96 33.68 7.86
N ALA A 180 -33.20 34.40 8.68
CA ALA A 180 -33.70 35.60 9.36
C ALA A 180 -33.76 36.85 8.46
N GLY A 181 -33.34 36.78 7.18
CA GLY A 181 -33.20 38.00 6.36
C GLY A 181 -33.53 37.93 4.86
N ALA A 182 -33.88 36.79 4.25
CA ALA A 182 -34.08 36.75 2.80
C ALA A 182 -35.22 35.82 2.38
N GLY A 183 -36.36 36.40 2.00
CA GLY A 183 -37.34 35.75 1.14
C GLY A 183 -36.88 35.78 -0.33
N ALA A 184 -37.28 34.74 -1.07
CA ALA A 184 -37.18 34.56 -2.52
C ALA A 184 -35.81 34.12 -3.09
N CYS A 185 -35.62 32.79 -3.25
CA CYS A 185 -35.14 32.15 -4.49
C CYS A 185 -35.04 30.62 -4.31
N GLU A 186 -36.17 29.92 -4.48
CA GLU A 186 -36.23 28.45 -4.62
C GLU A 186 -36.22 28.09 -6.11
N GLU A 187 -35.09 27.63 -6.65
CA GLU A 187 -34.98 26.80 -7.87
C GLU A 187 -33.48 26.69 -8.22
N SER A 188 -32.73 25.70 -7.70
CA SER A 188 -31.42 25.25 -8.27
C SER A 188 -30.66 24.13 -7.50
N GLN A 189 -31.31 23.29 -6.66
CA GLN A 189 -30.57 22.27 -5.87
C GLN A 189 -30.53 20.84 -6.44
N SER A 190 -31.11 20.59 -7.62
CA SER A 190 -31.25 19.21 -8.15
C SER A 190 -30.00 18.61 -8.83
N ALA A 191 -28.89 19.33 -8.99
CA ALA A 191 -27.76 18.88 -9.82
C ALA A 191 -26.47 18.48 -9.07
N ALA A 192 -26.38 18.70 -7.75
CA ALA A 192 -25.13 18.51 -7.00
C ALA A 192 -24.95 17.09 -6.41
N GLU A 193 -25.99 16.27 -6.36
CA GLU A 193 -25.96 14.98 -5.65
C GLU A 193 -25.36 13.84 -6.49
N GLU A 194 -25.35 13.96 -7.82
CA GLU A 194 -24.93 12.85 -8.69
C GLU A 194 -23.40 12.74 -8.86
N THR A 195 -22.63 13.78 -8.51
CA THR A 195 -21.15 13.78 -8.72
C THR A 195 -20.36 13.24 -7.52
N ALA A 196 -20.93 13.21 -6.32
CA ALA A 196 -20.22 12.78 -5.11
C ALA A 196 -20.04 11.24 -5.02
N THR A 197 -20.94 10.48 -5.63
CA THR A 197 -20.99 9.01 -5.49
C THR A 197 -19.94 8.29 -6.35
N ALA A 198 -19.44 8.93 -7.41
CA ALA A 198 -18.43 8.34 -8.30
C ALA A 198 -17.00 8.34 -7.72
N ALA A 199 -16.68 9.23 -6.77
CA ALA A 199 -15.33 9.35 -6.23
C ALA A 199 -14.96 8.25 -5.21
N VAL A 200 -15.95 7.61 -4.58
CA VAL A 200 -15.71 6.63 -3.50
C VAL A 200 -15.41 5.22 -4.04
N VAL A 201 -15.80 4.91 -5.28
CA VAL A 201 -15.65 3.56 -5.85
C VAL A 201 -14.25 3.30 -6.42
N ILE A 202 -13.38 4.31 -6.51
CA ILE A 202 -12.06 4.21 -7.20
C ILE A 202 -10.84 4.26 -6.23
N SER A 203 -11.06 4.53 -4.94
CA SER A 203 -9.97 4.59 -3.94
C SER A 203 -9.63 3.23 -3.37
#